data_AF-A0A4V2PJC6-F1
#
_entry.id   AF-A0A4V2PJC6-F1
#
_cell.length_a   1.000
_cell.length_b   1.000
_cell.length_c   1.000
_cell.angle_alpha   90.00
_cell.angle_beta   90.00
_cell.angle_gamma   90.00
#
_symmetry.space_group_name_H-M   'P 1'
#
loop_
_entity.id
_entity.type
_entity.pdbx_description
1 polymer ?
#
loop_
_entity_poly.entity_id
_entity_poly.type
_entity_poly.pdbx_seq_one_letter_code
_entity_poly.pdbx_strand_id
1 'polypeptide(L)'
;MKIELTPEEEKLDREIEYEALNLRDHIQANANADRVVALLRSLRARNAVPSHRMRYFTDADYNVGGRGSSRKEQFERNGNRGEDIVRNGHFLEVMRYFVYGPDLPAVTISAFAAKVSECGMVTSSDISGLSAEARRLARQTGLPKRKAADEFYKLALETMGHGYASSIRDGVMQMR
;
A
#
# COMPACT_ATOMS: atom_id res chain seq x y z
N MET A 1 -5.28 -7.56 4.06
CA MET A 1 -4.77 -8.20 5.29
C MET A 1 -4.64 -7.10 6.34
N LYS A 2 -5.54 -7.03 7.31
CA LYS A 2 -5.41 -6.08 8.41
C LYS A 2 -4.39 -6.64 9.41
N ILE A 3 -3.46 -5.81 9.87
CA ILE A 3 -2.61 -6.18 11.01
C ILE A 3 -3.44 -6.18 12.29
N GLU A 4 -3.05 -6.99 13.27
CA GLU A 4 -3.65 -6.92 14.60
C GLU A 4 -3.30 -5.58 15.27
N LEU A 5 -4.30 -4.91 15.84
CA LEU A 5 -4.17 -3.63 16.55
C LEU A 5 -4.50 -3.85 18.03
N THR A 6 -3.80 -3.15 18.92
CA THR A 6 -4.21 -3.11 20.34
C THR A 6 -5.50 -2.29 20.50
N PRO A 7 -6.24 -2.41 21.61
CA PRO A 7 -7.45 -1.61 21.84
C PRO A 7 -7.23 -0.08 21.70
N GLU A 8 -6.06 0.42 22.11
CA GLU A 8 -5.67 1.82 22.00
C GLU A 8 -5.39 2.21 20.54
N GLU A 9 -4.71 1.34 19.79
CA GLU A 9 -4.44 1.55 18.37
C GLU A 9 -5.73 1.48 17.54
N GLU A 10 -6.66 0.58 17.87
CA GLU A 10 -7.99 0.53 17.25
C GLU A 10 -8.80 1.80 17.51
N LYS A 11 -8.63 2.41 18.68
CA LYS A 11 -9.28 3.69 18.97
C LYS A 11 -8.72 4.79 18.07
N LEU A 12 -7.38 4.87 17.93
CA LEU A 12 -6.73 5.83 17.04
C LEU A 12 -7.14 5.61 15.58
N ASP A 13 -7.06 4.38 15.09
CA ASP A 13 -7.40 3.97 13.72
C ASP A 13 -8.84 4.34 13.33
N ARG A 14 -9.79 4.18 14.26
CA ARG A 14 -11.20 4.57 14.05
C ARG A 14 -11.43 6.07 13.92
N GLU A 15 -10.57 6.89 14.52
CA GLU A 15 -10.67 8.36 14.47
C GLU A 15 -9.87 8.97 13.32
N ILE A 16 -9.03 8.19 12.63
CA ILE A 16 -8.24 8.66 11.50
C ILE A 16 -9.12 8.69 10.24
N GLU A 17 -9.13 9.84 9.58
CA GLU A 17 -9.58 9.97 8.20
C GLU A 17 -8.41 9.70 7.26
N TYR A 18 -8.54 8.69 6.41
CA TYR A 18 -7.52 8.27 5.46
C TYR A 18 -7.67 8.96 4.10
N GLU A 19 -8.85 9.52 3.81
CA GLU A 19 -9.09 10.27 2.58
C GLU A 19 -8.81 11.76 2.83
N ALA A 20 -7.64 12.22 2.38
CA ALA A 20 -7.19 13.61 2.58
C ALA A 20 -8.22 14.65 2.09
N LEU A 21 -9.00 14.32 1.05
CA LEU A 21 -10.04 15.19 0.50
C LEU A 21 -11.23 15.43 1.44
N ASN A 22 -11.42 14.57 2.45
CA ASN A 22 -12.46 14.73 3.46
C ASN A 22 -12.05 15.71 4.58
N LEU A 23 -10.76 16.05 4.69
CA LEU A 23 -10.23 17.00 5.66
C LEU A 23 -10.39 18.43 5.11
N ARG A 24 -11.40 19.15 5.62
CA ARG A 24 -11.88 20.40 4.99
C ARG A 24 -11.12 21.65 5.42
N ASP A 25 -10.41 21.58 6.55
CA ASP A 25 -9.65 22.69 7.09
C ASP A 25 -8.35 22.24 7.77
N HIS A 26 -7.48 23.21 8.06
CA HIS A 26 -6.18 22.97 8.67
C HIS A 26 -6.27 22.43 10.10
N ILE A 27 -7.35 22.72 10.84
CA ILE A 27 -7.52 22.25 12.22
C ILE A 27 -7.81 20.74 12.20
N GLN A 28 -8.74 20.32 11.33
CA GLN A 28 -9.04 18.91 11.08
C GLN A 28 -7.81 18.17 10.57
N ALA A 29 -7.10 18.74 9.61
CA ALA A 29 -5.89 18.13 9.05
C ALA A 29 -4.80 17.92 10.11
N ASN A 30 -4.54 18.92 10.95
CA ASN A 30 -3.54 18.82 12.03
C ASN A 30 -3.95 17.80 13.09
N ALA A 31 -5.22 17.81 13.52
CA ALA A 31 -5.71 16.84 14.50
C ALA A 31 -5.69 15.41 13.94
N ASN A 32 -5.95 15.22 12.64
CA ASN A 32 -5.82 13.92 11.98
C ASN A 32 -4.36 13.48 11.92
N ALA A 33 -3.45 14.38 11.55
CA ALA A 33 -2.02 14.14 11.50
C ALA A 33 -1.45 13.69 12.86
N ASP A 34 -1.86 14.32 13.96
CA ASP A 34 -1.44 13.93 15.31
C ASP A 34 -1.84 12.49 15.65
N ARG A 35 -3.03 12.05 15.22
CA ARG A 35 -3.49 10.66 15.39
C ARG A 35 -2.67 9.68 14.55
N VAL A 36 -2.38 10.03 13.30
CA VAL A 36 -1.54 9.22 12.40
C VAL A 36 -0.13 9.05 12.98
N VAL A 37 0.46 10.13 13.50
CA VAL A 37 1.76 10.10 14.18
C VAL A 37 1.71 9.18 15.40
N ALA A 38 0.69 9.31 16.25
CA ALA A 38 0.52 8.48 17.43
C ALA A 38 0.38 6.99 17.08
N LEU A 39 -0.46 6.67 16.09
CA LEU A 39 -0.67 5.29 15.64
C LEU A 39 0.61 4.70 15.04
N LEU A 40 1.27 5.41 14.12
CA LEU A 40 2.53 4.94 13.53
C LEU A 40 3.62 4.71 14.61
N ARG A 41 3.70 5.60 15.60
CA ARG A 41 4.66 5.45 16.72
C ARG A 41 4.37 4.19 17.52
N SER A 42 3.11 3.93 17.86
CA SER A 42 2.70 2.71 18.57
C SER A 42 3.02 1.44 17.77
N LEU A 43 2.63 1.42 16.49
CA LEU A 43 2.89 0.28 15.60
C LEU A 43 4.39 0.00 15.46
N ARG A 44 5.21 1.04 15.33
CA ARG A 44 6.67 0.90 15.23
C ARG A 44 7.30 0.40 16.53
N ALA A 45 6.82 0.85 17.69
CA ALA A 45 7.38 0.45 18.98
C ALA A 45 7.31 -1.06 19.21
N ARG A 46 6.31 -1.73 18.62
CA ARG A 46 6.12 -3.18 18.70
C ARG A 46 6.40 -3.94 17.40
N ASN A 47 7.00 -3.29 16.39
CA ASN A 47 7.28 -3.88 15.07
C ASN A 47 6.04 -4.50 14.39
N ALA A 48 4.88 -3.87 14.54
CA ALA A 48 3.61 -4.38 14.03
C ALA A 48 3.48 -4.37 12.50
N VAL A 49 4.16 -3.42 11.85
CA VAL A 49 4.09 -3.25 10.39
C VAL A 49 4.99 -4.29 9.72
N PRO A 50 4.46 -5.15 8.84
CA PRO A 50 5.26 -6.11 8.11
C PRO A 50 6.41 -5.45 7.34
N SER A 51 7.57 -6.12 7.30
CA SER A 51 8.80 -5.55 6.74
C SER A 51 8.67 -5.14 5.28
N HIS A 52 7.93 -5.90 4.46
CA HIS A 52 7.68 -5.55 3.05
C HIS A 52 6.83 -4.29 2.88
N ARG A 53 5.90 -4.02 3.81
CA ARG A 53 5.14 -2.76 3.81
C ARG A 53 6.01 -1.58 4.20
N MET A 54 6.93 -1.76 5.17
CA MET A 54 7.89 -0.71 5.48
C MET A 54 8.79 -0.41 4.27
N ARG A 55 9.29 -1.45 3.58
CA ARG A 55 10.09 -1.29 2.36
C ARG A 55 9.32 -0.62 1.23
N TYR A 56 8.03 -0.87 1.07
CA TYR A 56 7.18 -0.13 0.12
C TYR A 56 7.32 1.40 0.27
N PHE A 57 7.54 1.89 1.49
CA PHE A 57 7.77 3.30 1.75
C PHE A 57 9.26 3.71 1.67
N THR A 58 10.16 2.92 2.25
CA THR A 58 11.56 3.32 2.49
C THR A 58 12.56 2.84 1.43
N ASP A 59 12.18 1.90 0.58
CA ASP A 59 13.07 1.23 -0.36
C ASP A 59 12.77 1.68 -1.80
N ALA A 60 13.82 2.07 -2.54
CA ALA A 60 13.70 2.54 -3.91
C ALA A 60 13.29 1.41 -4.87
N ASP A 61 13.71 0.17 -4.59
CA ASP A 61 13.37 -0.99 -5.42
C ASP A 61 11.87 -1.36 -5.31
N TYR A 62 11.24 -0.95 -4.21
CA TYR A 62 9.80 -1.13 -3.98
C TYR A 62 8.94 0.02 -4.55
N ASN A 63 9.56 1.01 -5.21
CA ASN A 63 8.86 2.15 -5.79
C ASN A 63 8.92 2.09 -7.32
N VAL A 64 8.13 1.19 -7.90
CA VAL A 64 8.12 0.98 -9.36
C VAL A 64 7.69 2.26 -10.09
N GLY A 65 8.59 2.81 -10.91
CA GLY A 65 8.42 4.09 -11.59
C GLY A 65 8.90 5.31 -10.78
N GLY A 66 9.44 5.11 -9.58
CA GLY A 66 9.99 6.15 -8.69
C GLY A 66 11.33 6.73 -9.13
N ARG A 67 11.84 6.36 -10.31
CA ARG A 67 13.10 6.85 -10.91
C ARG A 67 14.31 6.70 -9.98
N GLY A 68 14.42 5.55 -9.33
CA GLY A 68 15.51 5.25 -8.39
C GLY A 68 15.40 5.93 -7.04
N SER A 69 14.22 6.44 -6.67
CA SER A 69 13.95 6.99 -5.34
C SER A 69 12.79 6.27 -4.67
N SER A 70 12.92 5.99 -3.38
CA SER A 70 11.85 5.50 -2.50
C SER A 70 10.73 6.52 -2.35
N ARG A 71 9.57 6.11 -1.83
CA ARG A 71 8.47 7.05 -1.53
C ARG A 71 8.91 8.06 -0.46
N LYS A 72 9.66 7.63 0.55
CA LYS A 72 10.25 8.51 1.58
C LYS A 72 11.12 9.61 0.97
N GLU A 73 12.03 9.26 0.07
CA GLU A 73 12.92 10.24 -0.58
C GLU A 73 12.14 11.23 -1.47
N GLN A 74 11.01 10.82 -2.03
CA GLN A 74 10.13 11.75 -2.76
C GLN A 74 9.50 12.80 -1.83
N PHE A 75 9.08 12.42 -0.62
CA PHE A 75 8.64 13.38 0.40
C PHE A 75 9.77 14.33 0.81
N GLU A 76 10.98 13.81 1.00
CA GLU A 76 12.17 14.59 1.39
C GLU A 76 12.59 15.58 0.30
N ARG A 77 12.49 15.19 -0.97
CA ARG A 77 12.73 16.08 -2.12
C ARG A 77 11.72 17.23 -2.17
N ASN A 78 10.50 17.00 -1.69
CA ASN A 78 9.45 18.01 -1.55
C ASN A 78 9.54 18.80 -0.24
N GLY A 79 10.63 18.68 0.51
CA GLY A 79 10.90 19.47 1.72
C GLY A 79 10.33 18.90 3.03
N ASN A 80 9.66 17.74 3.00
CA ASN A 80 9.12 17.13 4.22
C ASN A 80 10.19 16.22 4.85
N ARG A 81 10.50 16.38 6.13
CA ARG A 81 11.52 15.56 6.83
C ARG A 81 11.00 15.03 8.16
N GLY A 82 11.49 13.87 8.56
CA GLY A 82 11.15 13.28 9.86
C GLY A 82 9.64 13.12 10.05
N GLU A 83 9.10 13.69 11.13
CA GLU A 83 7.68 13.62 11.45
C GLU A 83 6.80 14.42 10.47
N ASP A 84 7.33 15.45 9.79
CA ASP A 84 6.57 16.23 8.80
C ASP A 84 6.10 15.37 7.63
N ILE A 85 6.84 14.31 7.30
CA ILE A 85 6.41 13.35 6.29
C ILE A 85 5.14 12.64 6.74
N VAL A 86 5.08 12.22 8.01
CA VAL A 86 3.94 11.51 8.58
C VAL A 86 2.72 12.43 8.71
N ARG A 87 2.96 13.72 8.96
CA ARG A 87 1.93 14.75 9.06
C ARG A 87 1.37 15.18 7.69
N ASN A 88 2.01 14.79 6.60
CA ASN A 88 1.58 15.13 5.25
C ASN A 88 0.34 14.32 4.84
N GLY A 89 -0.67 14.97 4.25
CA GLY A 89 -1.90 14.29 3.80
C GLY A 89 -1.68 13.16 2.79
N HIS A 90 -0.63 13.24 1.96
CA HIS A 90 -0.29 12.14 1.03
C HIS A 90 0.28 10.90 1.74
N PHE A 91 0.75 11.03 2.98
CA PHE A 91 1.20 9.89 3.76
C PHE A 91 0.04 8.99 4.22
N LEU A 92 -1.21 9.49 4.19
CA LEU A 92 -2.39 8.71 4.56
C LEU A 92 -2.55 7.45 3.71
N GLU A 93 -2.21 7.50 2.42
CA GLU A 93 -2.22 6.32 1.54
C GLU A 93 -1.22 5.25 1.99
N VAL A 94 -0.03 5.68 2.41
CA VAL A 94 1.01 4.78 2.95
C VAL A 94 0.54 4.20 4.29
N MET A 95 -0.03 5.03 5.16
CA MET A 95 -0.55 4.60 6.45
C MET A 95 -1.68 3.59 6.31
N ARG A 96 -2.61 3.82 5.37
CA ARG A 96 -3.70 2.88 5.07
C ARG A 96 -3.13 1.53 4.63
N TYR A 97 -2.12 1.52 3.77
CA TYR A 97 -1.46 0.28 3.35
C TYR A 97 -0.79 -0.44 4.52
N PHE A 98 -0.10 0.30 5.41
CA PHE A 98 0.54 -0.29 6.59
C PHE A 98 -0.45 -1.05 7.47
N VAL A 99 -1.65 -0.50 7.71
CA VAL A 99 -2.67 -1.11 8.57
C VAL A 99 -3.47 -2.18 7.83
N TYR A 100 -4.05 -1.87 6.67
CA TYR A 100 -5.08 -2.68 6.02
C TYR A 100 -4.56 -3.58 4.88
N GLY A 101 -3.37 -3.30 4.37
CA GLY A 101 -2.87 -3.90 3.14
C GLY A 101 -3.54 -3.27 1.89
N PRO A 102 -3.57 -3.97 0.75
CA PRO A 102 -4.11 -3.43 -0.50
C PRO A 102 -5.60 -3.07 -0.38
N ASP A 103 -5.98 -1.93 -0.93
CA ASP A 103 -7.34 -1.39 -0.97
C ASP A 103 -8.12 -2.00 -2.15
N LEU A 104 -8.36 -3.30 -2.06
CA LEU A 104 -9.09 -4.09 -3.06
C LEU A 104 -10.27 -4.83 -2.41
N PRO A 105 -11.35 -5.11 -3.15
CA PRO A 105 -12.43 -5.95 -2.66
C PRO A 105 -11.92 -7.31 -2.17
N ALA A 106 -12.47 -7.83 -1.08
CA ALA A 106 -12.01 -9.10 -0.49
C ALA A 106 -12.07 -10.26 -1.51
N VAL A 107 -13.11 -10.29 -2.35
CA VAL A 107 -13.24 -11.26 -3.44
C VAL A 107 -12.10 -11.18 -4.45
N THR A 108 -11.62 -9.97 -4.77
CA THR A 108 -10.49 -9.74 -5.68
C THR A 108 -9.18 -10.22 -5.06
N ILE A 109 -8.97 -9.92 -3.78
CA ILE A 109 -7.79 -10.37 -3.02
C ILE A 109 -7.75 -11.90 -2.98
N SER A 110 -8.85 -12.53 -2.59
CA SER A 110 -8.94 -13.99 -2.47
C SER A 110 -8.74 -14.69 -3.82
N ALA A 111 -9.32 -14.17 -4.91
CA ALA A 111 -9.16 -14.76 -6.24
C ALA A 111 -7.70 -14.73 -6.72
N PHE A 112 -7.02 -13.60 -6.55
CA PHE A 112 -5.62 -13.49 -6.94
C PHE A 112 -4.71 -14.35 -6.05
N ALA A 113 -4.94 -14.35 -4.72
CA ALA A 113 -4.17 -15.17 -3.78
C ALA A 113 -4.33 -16.68 -4.04
N ALA A 114 -5.53 -17.13 -4.42
CA ALA A 114 -5.77 -18.49 -4.86
C ALA A 114 -4.96 -18.81 -6.13
N LYS A 115 -4.95 -17.91 -7.12
CA LYS A 115 -4.16 -18.09 -8.34
C LYS A 115 -2.65 -18.17 -8.06
N VAL A 116 -2.13 -17.37 -7.13
CA VAL A 116 -0.72 -17.45 -6.71
C VAL A 116 -0.44 -18.79 -6.01
N SER A 117 -1.36 -19.26 -5.16
CA SER A 117 -1.22 -20.53 -4.46
C SER A 117 -1.19 -21.74 -5.41
N GLU A 118 -1.93 -21.70 -6.52
CA GLU A 118 -1.92 -22.74 -7.56
C GLU A 118 -0.54 -22.93 -8.21
N CYS A 119 0.30 -21.89 -8.25
CA CYS A 119 1.66 -21.96 -8.78
C CYS A 119 2.65 -22.65 -7.82
N GLY A 120 2.30 -22.78 -6.54
CA GLY A 120 3.25 -23.19 -5.50
C GLY A 120 4.38 -22.15 -5.36
N MET A 121 5.60 -22.52 -5.75
CA MET A 121 6.70 -21.55 -5.84
C MET A 121 6.59 -20.77 -7.14
N VAL A 122 6.33 -19.47 -7.07
CA VAL A 122 6.19 -18.64 -8.27
C VAL A 122 7.52 -18.53 -9.03
N THR A 123 7.46 -18.85 -10.32
CA THR A 123 8.58 -18.76 -11.26
C THR A 123 8.30 -17.74 -12.36
N SER A 124 9.30 -17.46 -13.20
CA SER A 124 9.15 -16.55 -14.34
C SER A 124 8.09 -17.00 -15.35
N SER A 125 7.84 -18.31 -15.51
CA SER A 125 6.81 -18.82 -16.43
C SER A 125 5.38 -18.49 -15.98
N ASP A 126 5.16 -18.37 -14.67
CA ASP A 126 3.82 -18.11 -14.10
C ASP A 126 3.37 -16.65 -14.30
N ILE A 127 4.33 -15.74 -14.50
CA ILE A 127 4.09 -14.29 -14.51
C ILE A 127 3.12 -13.88 -15.61
N SER A 128 3.16 -14.55 -16.76
CA SER A 128 2.23 -14.28 -17.86
C SER A 128 0.77 -14.53 -17.46
N GLY A 129 0.52 -15.68 -16.80
CA GLY A 129 -0.79 -16.07 -16.29
C GLY A 129 -1.24 -15.21 -15.12
N LEU A 130 -0.36 -14.95 -14.15
CA LEU A 130 -0.65 -14.08 -13.01
C LEU A 130 -0.95 -12.64 -13.45
N SER A 131 -0.21 -12.10 -14.42
CA SER A 131 -0.47 -10.77 -14.98
C SER A 131 -1.81 -10.72 -15.74
N ALA A 132 -2.17 -11.79 -16.45
CA ALA A 132 -3.46 -11.89 -17.12
C ALA A 132 -4.62 -11.90 -16.11
N GLU A 133 -4.46 -12.65 -15.02
CA GLU A 133 -5.44 -12.70 -13.94
C GLU A 133 -5.56 -11.36 -13.21
N ALA A 134 -4.43 -10.72 -12.88
CA ALA A 134 -4.42 -9.38 -12.28
C ALA A 134 -5.15 -8.36 -13.16
N ARG A 135 -4.92 -8.35 -14.48
CA ARG A 135 -5.66 -7.50 -15.43
C ARG A 135 -7.15 -7.81 -15.44
N ARG A 136 -7.53 -9.09 -15.41
CA ARG A 136 -8.93 -9.51 -15.43
C ARG A 136 -9.65 -8.98 -14.20
N LEU A 137 -9.05 -9.19 -13.02
CA LEU A 137 -9.58 -8.74 -11.74
C LEU A 137 -9.58 -7.21 -11.62
N ALA A 138 -8.52 -6.53 -12.06
CA ALA A 138 -8.41 -5.07 -12.01
C ALA A 138 -9.56 -4.37 -12.76
N ARG A 139 -9.98 -4.89 -13.92
CA ARG A 139 -11.14 -4.37 -14.67
C ARG A 139 -12.45 -4.45 -13.89
N GLN A 140 -12.58 -5.39 -12.96
CA GLN A 140 -13.78 -5.59 -12.16
C GLN A 140 -13.85 -4.63 -10.96
N THR A 141 -12.73 -3.98 -10.60
CA THR A 141 -12.67 -3.06 -9.45
C THR A 141 -13.25 -1.68 -9.74
N GLY A 142 -13.32 -1.27 -11.02
CA GLY A 142 -13.67 0.10 -11.41
C GLY A 142 -12.62 1.16 -11.04
N LEU A 143 -11.48 0.77 -10.46
CA LEU A 143 -10.42 1.70 -10.09
C LEU A 143 -9.73 2.29 -11.33
N PRO A 144 -9.29 3.56 -11.28
CA PRO A 144 -8.45 4.13 -12.33
C PRO A 144 -7.19 3.28 -12.52
N LYS A 145 -6.75 3.12 -13.78
CA LYS A 145 -5.65 2.21 -14.15
C LYS A 145 -4.40 2.30 -13.26
N ARG A 146 -3.94 3.53 -12.96
CA ARG A 146 -2.75 3.73 -12.11
C ARG A 146 -3.00 3.32 -10.66
N LYS A 147 -4.18 3.61 -10.12
CA LYS A 147 -4.59 3.19 -8.76
C LYS A 147 -4.71 1.67 -8.70
N ALA A 148 -5.39 1.06 -9.67
CA ALA A 148 -5.47 -0.40 -9.78
C ALA A 148 -4.09 -1.05 -9.84
N ALA A 149 -3.17 -0.52 -10.66
CA ALA A 149 -1.82 -1.06 -10.77
C ALA A 149 -1.03 -0.99 -9.45
N ASP A 150 -1.13 0.10 -8.69
CA ASP A 150 -0.47 0.21 -7.38
C ASP A 150 -1.12 -0.72 -6.34
N GLU A 151 -2.44 -0.90 -6.35
CA GLU A 151 -3.11 -1.84 -5.44
C GLU A 151 -2.78 -3.31 -5.76
N PHE A 152 -2.67 -3.68 -7.03
CA PHE A 152 -2.20 -5.02 -7.41
C PHE A 152 -0.70 -5.22 -7.16
N TYR A 153 0.11 -4.16 -7.21
CA TYR A 153 1.50 -4.21 -6.77
C TYR A 153 1.59 -4.53 -5.27
N LYS A 154 0.83 -3.80 -4.44
CA LYS A 154 0.69 -4.07 -3.00
C LYS A 154 0.23 -5.50 -2.73
N LEU A 155 -0.79 -5.98 -3.45
CA LEU A 155 -1.28 -7.35 -3.31
C LEU A 155 -0.22 -8.39 -3.66
N ALA A 156 0.55 -8.18 -4.73
CA ALA A 156 1.65 -9.07 -5.09
C ALA A 156 2.76 -9.07 -4.01
N LEU A 157 3.07 -7.93 -3.39
CA LEU A 157 3.99 -7.89 -2.25
C LEU A 157 3.50 -8.74 -1.07
N GLU A 158 2.19 -8.75 -0.80
CA GLU A 158 1.60 -9.57 0.28
C GLU A 158 1.62 -11.08 -0.03
N THR A 159 1.45 -11.48 -1.30
CA THR A 159 1.23 -12.90 -1.66
C THR A 159 2.46 -13.62 -2.21
N MET A 160 3.37 -12.91 -2.88
CA MET A 160 4.50 -13.51 -3.60
C MET A 160 5.83 -12.80 -3.36
N GLY A 161 5.84 -11.71 -2.58
CA GLY A 161 7.02 -10.91 -2.32
C GLY A 161 7.49 -10.06 -3.50
N HIS A 162 8.66 -9.44 -3.36
CA HIS A 162 9.10 -8.39 -4.28
C HIS A 162 9.47 -8.89 -5.68
N GLY A 163 10.06 -10.08 -5.82
CA GLY A 163 10.80 -10.51 -7.01
C GLY A 163 10.06 -10.37 -8.35
N TYR A 164 8.74 -10.55 -8.36
CA TYR A 164 7.92 -10.37 -9.56
C TYR A 164 6.73 -9.41 -9.38
N ALA A 165 6.63 -8.70 -8.25
CA ALA A 165 5.51 -7.80 -7.99
C ALA A 165 5.42 -6.68 -9.03
N SER A 166 6.56 -6.16 -9.52
CA SER A 166 6.61 -5.16 -10.58
C SER A 166 5.98 -5.66 -11.89
N SER A 167 6.19 -6.93 -12.25
CA SER A 167 5.58 -7.53 -13.43
C SER A 167 4.06 -7.56 -13.35
N ILE A 168 3.50 -7.82 -12.16
CA ILE A 168 2.05 -7.78 -11.94
C ILE A 168 1.50 -6.37 -12.15
N ARG A 169 2.15 -5.37 -11.54
CA ARG A 169 1.83 -3.95 -11.74
C ARG A 169 1.84 -3.57 -13.22
N ASP A 170 2.90 -3.92 -13.92
CA ASP A 170 3.09 -3.58 -15.34
C ASP A 170 2.07 -4.30 -16.22
N GLY A 171 1.72 -5.54 -15.85
CA GLY A 171 0.60 -6.27 -16.42
C GLY A 171 -0.70 -5.47 -16.32
N VAL A 172 -1.05 -4.94 -15.15
CA VAL A 172 -2.25 -4.10 -14.95
C VAL A 172 -2.16 -2.78 -15.73
N MET A 173 -0.98 -2.17 -15.82
CA MET A 173 -0.76 -0.93 -16.59
C MET A 173 -1.01 -1.08 -18.10
N GLN A 174 -1.03 -2.30 -18.63
CA GLN A 174 -1.38 -2.61 -20.02
C GLN A 174 -2.89 -2.63 -20.29
N MET A 175 -3.73 -2.43 -19.27
CA MET A 175 -5.16 -2.21 -19.49
C MET A 175 -5.38 -1.01 -20.41
N ARG A 176 -6.29 -1.21 -21.38
CA ARG A 176 -6.81 -0.15 -22.24
C ARG A 176 -7.95 0.54 -21.51
#